data_AF-A0A535Z5F3-F1
#
_entry.id   AF-A0A535Z5F3-F1
#
_cell.length_a   1.000
_cell.length_b   1.000
_cell.length_c   1.000
_cell.angle_alpha   90.00
_cell.angle_beta   90.00
_cell.angle_gamma   90.00
#
_symmetry.space_group_name_H-M   'P 1'
#
loop_
_entity.id
_entity.type
_entity.pdbx_description
1 polymer ?
#
loop_
_entity_poly.entity_id
_entity_poly.type
_entity_poly.pdbx_seq_one_letter_code
_entity_poly.pdbx_strand_id
1 'polypeptide(L)'
;MVGLFKAALIATLAALAAAHNAAPTQRVLDIPWHHQEHNLTCEAAALRMALSYYGIAAGELTLLDYMTRDPRPAQFDAQGRLRTWGDPAQGFVGNPDGRIQRYTGYGVYYQPIVRAIELAGASAVEAGSGLYGAPVPPGDVYRAVLDGRPAVAWISNTYHRVPLQQYTAYDGATVRYTLTEHAVTIIGVRPDAVLIDDPWFGRGWHSKSEFESAYATFADMAVIIGRLAVPPDGSISA
;
A
#
# COMPACT_ATOMS: atom_id res chain seq x y z
N MET A 1 -23.73 -57.06 -7.63
CA MET A 1 -24.32 -55.79 -7.17
C MET A 1 -23.46 -55.07 -6.12
N VAL A 2 -22.12 -55.19 -6.15
CA VAL A 2 -21.21 -54.63 -5.10
C VAL A 2 -20.26 -53.53 -5.64
N GLY A 3 -20.27 -53.29 -6.96
CA GLY A 3 -19.33 -52.35 -7.62
C GLY A 3 -19.75 -50.88 -7.62
N LEU A 4 -21.06 -50.58 -7.58
CA LEU A 4 -21.53 -49.19 -7.72
C LEU A 4 -21.42 -48.35 -6.43
N PHE A 5 -21.43 -48.98 -5.24
CA PHE A 5 -21.38 -48.24 -3.97
C PHE A 5 -19.97 -47.72 -3.59
N LYS A 6 -18.89 -48.36 -4.07
CA LYS A 6 -17.51 -47.90 -3.80
C LYS A 6 -17.11 -46.69 -4.65
N ALA A 7 -17.56 -46.62 -5.90
CA ALA A 7 -17.24 -45.52 -6.81
C ALA A 7 -17.91 -44.19 -6.38
N ALA A 8 -19.15 -44.24 -5.90
CA ALA A 8 -19.86 -43.07 -5.39
C ALA A 8 -19.21 -42.48 -4.13
N LEU A 9 -18.67 -43.33 -3.24
CA LEU A 9 -18.00 -42.92 -2.00
C LEU A 9 -16.61 -42.29 -2.26
N ILE A 10 -15.86 -42.80 -3.23
CA ILE A 10 -14.55 -42.24 -3.61
C ILE A 10 -14.71 -40.88 -4.32
N ALA A 11 -15.73 -40.73 -5.18
CA ALA A 11 -16.03 -39.46 -5.85
C ALA A 11 -16.47 -38.36 -4.87
N THR A 12 -17.21 -38.71 -3.81
CA THR A 12 -17.60 -37.75 -2.76
C THR A 12 -16.42 -37.31 -1.90
N LEU A 13 -15.52 -38.23 -1.52
CA LEU A 13 -14.29 -37.89 -0.77
C LEU A 13 -13.33 -37.01 -1.58
N ALA A 14 -13.18 -37.25 -2.89
CA ALA A 14 -12.37 -36.40 -3.77
C ALA A 14 -12.96 -35.00 -3.96
N ALA A 15 -14.28 -34.88 -4.06
CA ALA A 15 -14.97 -33.58 -4.15
C ALA A 15 -14.89 -32.79 -2.82
N LEU A 16 -14.99 -33.45 -1.67
CA LEU A 16 -14.77 -32.81 -0.36
C LEU A 16 -13.31 -32.38 -0.17
N ALA A 17 -12.34 -33.18 -0.62
CA ALA A 17 -10.92 -32.82 -0.56
C ALA A 17 -10.57 -31.66 -1.52
N ALA A 18 -11.20 -31.58 -2.70
CA ALA A 18 -11.04 -30.46 -3.62
C ALA A 18 -11.69 -29.17 -3.08
N ALA A 19 -12.85 -29.27 -2.43
CA ALA A 19 -13.48 -28.13 -1.77
C ALA A 19 -12.68 -27.61 -0.55
N HIS A 20 -11.93 -28.49 0.13
CA HIS A 20 -10.99 -28.12 1.20
C HIS A 20 -9.69 -27.45 0.70
N ASN A 21 -9.39 -27.52 -0.59
CA ASN A 21 -8.20 -26.93 -1.22
C ASN A 21 -8.52 -25.73 -2.13
N ALA A 22 -9.77 -25.26 -2.17
CA ALA A 22 -10.11 -24.04 -2.89
C ALA A 22 -9.51 -22.84 -2.16
N ALA A 23 -8.73 -22.02 -2.87
CA ALA A 23 -8.22 -20.77 -2.33
C ALA A 23 -9.38 -19.91 -1.80
N PRO A 24 -9.20 -19.23 -0.66
CA PRO A 24 -10.25 -18.38 -0.10
C PRO A 24 -10.62 -17.29 -1.12
N THR A 25 -11.91 -17.03 -1.29
CA THR A 25 -12.41 -15.95 -2.17
C THR A 25 -12.70 -14.66 -1.40
N GLN A 26 -12.61 -14.72 -0.07
CA GLN A 26 -12.74 -13.59 0.83
C GLN A 26 -11.85 -13.76 2.06
N ARG A 27 -11.38 -12.64 2.59
CA ARG A 27 -10.65 -12.55 3.86
C ARG A 27 -10.73 -11.13 4.40
N VAL A 28 -10.76 -10.98 5.72
CA VAL A 28 -10.51 -9.72 6.43
C VAL A 28 -9.41 -9.98 7.44
N LEU A 29 -8.37 -9.15 7.42
CA LEU A 29 -7.27 -9.17 8.37
C LEU A 29 -7.68 -8.40 9.62
N ASP A 30 -7.37 -8.95 10.79
CA ASP A 30 -7.62 -8.27 12.07
C ASP A 30 -6.53 -7.22 12.32
N ILE A 31 -6.81 -6.01 11.84
CA ILE A 31 -5.92 -4.84 11.94
C ILE A 31 -6.72 -3.74 12.66
N PRO A 32 -6.18 -3.10 13.72
CA PRO A 32 -6.81 -1.93 14.29
C PRO A 32 -6.66 -0.73 13.35
N TRP A 33 -7.76 -0.02 13.10
CA TRP A 33 -7.72 1.22 12.34
C TRP A 33 -7.03 2.33 13.15
N HIS A 34 -6.27 3.19 12.46
CA HIS A 34 -5.53 4.30 13.04
C HIS A 34 -5.70 5.55 12.16
N HIS A 35 -6.17 6.64 12.77
CA HIS A 35 -6.21 7.95 12.11
C HIS A 35 -4.81 8.55 12.06
N GLN A 36 -4.40 9.11 10.92
CA GLN A 36 -3.10 9.76 10.81
C GLN A 36 -2.92 10.89 11.86
N GLU A 37 -1.73 10.97 12.45
CA GLU A 37 -1.40 11.91 13.53
C GLU A 37 -1.14 13.33 13.01
N HIS A 38 -0.73 13.46 11.75
CA HIS A 38 -0.39 14.73 11.09
C HIS A 38 -1.15 14.87 9.76
N ASN A 39 -1.19 16.08 9.18
CA ASN A 39 -2.01 16.38 8.00
C ASN A 39 -1.63 15.58 6.74
N LEU A 40 -0.35 15.24 6.58
CA LEU A 40 0.22 14.65 5.36
C LEU A 40 1.00 13.38 5.68
N THR A 41 0.49 12.51 6.54
CA THR A 41 1.17 11.28 6.95
C THR A 41 0.40 10.02 6.62
N CYS A 42 -0.45 10.08 5.60
CA CYS A 42 -1.29 8.97 5.18
C CYS A 42 -0.47 7.69 4.88
N GLU A 43 0.71 7.79 4.29
CA GLU A 43 1.61 6.68 3.96
C GLU A 43 2.21 6.06 5.23
N ALA A 44 2.63 6.89 6.18
CA ALA A 44 3.16 6.44 7.47
C ALA A 44 2.06 5.81 8.34
N ALA A 45 0.86 6.37 8.35
CA ALA A 45 -0.30 5.85 9.06
C ALA A 45 -0.78 4.53 8.44
N ALA A 46 -0.84 4.43 7.11
CA ALA A 46 -1.16 3.19 6.41
C ALA A 46 -0.10 2.11 6.69
N LEU A 47 1.18 2.46 6.61
CA LEU A 47 2.26 1.53 6.95
C LEU A 47 2.18 1.06 8.41
N ARG A 48 1.88 1.97 9.35
CA ARG A 48 1.68 1.62 10.76
C ARG A 48 0.56 0.60 10.94
N MET A 49 -0.59 0.81 10.30
CA MET A 49 -1.71 -0.16 10.35
C MET A 49 -1.26 -1.52 9.79
N ALA A 50 -0.61 -1.55 8.63
CA ALA A 50 -0.12 -2.78 8.03
C ALA A 50 0.91 -3.53 8.92
N LEU A 51 1.84 -2.81 9.54
CA LEU A 51 2.85 -3.38 10.45
C LEU A 51 2.23 -3.92 11.74
N SER A 52 1.16 -3.29 12.23
CA SER A 52 0.47 -3.74 13.45
C SER A 52 -0.10 -5.17 13.32
N TYR A 53 -0.45 -5.60 12.10
CA TYR A 53 -0.86 -6.97 11.80
C TYR A 53 0.19 -8.01 12.21
N TYR A 54 1.47 -7.63 12.12
CA TYR A 54 2.60 -8.47 12.50
C TYR A 54 3.07 -8.27 13.95
N GLY A 55 2.33 -7.47 14.73
CA GLY A 55 2.69 -7.10 16.10
C GLY A 55 3.82 -6.07 16.19
N ILE A 56 4.15 -5.39 15.09
CA ILE A 56 5.20 -4.38 15.05
C ILE A 56 4.58 -3.02 15.36
N ALA A 57 4.98 -2.43 16.48
CA ALA A 57 4.55 -1.10 16.89
C ALA A 57 5.60 -0.05 16.46
N ALA A 58 5.21 0.84 15.55
CA ALA A 58 6.02 1.98 15.12
C ALA A 58 5.14 3.23 15.00
N GLY A 59 5.63 4.36 15.54
CA GLY A 59 4.96 5.65 15.42
C GLY A 59 5.14 6.25 14.02
N GLU A 60 4.23 7.13 13.59
CA GLU A 60 4.28 7.71 12.24
C GLU A 60 5.56 8.51 12.01
N LEU A 61 5.96 9.35 12.97
CA LEU A 61 7.19 10.13 12.85
C LEU A 61 8.44 9.23 12.79
N THR A 62 8.47 8.11 13.53
CA THR A 62 9.54 7.12 13.42
C THR A 62 9.59 6.50 12.03
N LEU A 63 8.43 6.14 11.47
CA LEU A 63 8.36 5.57 10.12
C LEU A 63 8.81 6.59 9.07
N LEU A 64 8.41 7.86 9.18
CA LEU A 64 8.90 8.92 8.30
C LEU A 64 10.42 9.13 8.40
N ASP A 65 11.00 8.96 9.60
CA ASP A 65 12.45 9.05 9.76
C ASP A 65 13.16 7.88 9.04
N TYR A 66 12.56 6.69 9.03
CA TYR A 66 13.05 5.56 8.23
C TYR A 66 12.92 5.78 6.71
N MET A 67 11.89 6.51 6.28
CA MET A 67 11.69 6.92 4.89
C MET A 67 12.66 8.04 4.45
N THR A 68 13.36 8.68 5.39
CA THR A 68 14.05 9.96 5.18
C THR A 68 13.10 11.11 4.80
N ARG A 69 13.59 12.35 4.86
CA ARG A 69 12.79 13.56 4.64
C ARG A 69 13.55 14.57 3.79
N ASP A 70 12.84 15.24 2.90
CA ASP A 70 13.31 16.39 2.14
C ASP A 70 12.47 17.63 2.47
N PRO A 71 12.95 18.51 3.38
CA PRO A 71 12.20 19.69 3.81
C PRO A 71 12.32 20.86 2.84
N ARG A 72 13.05 20.74 1.72
CA ARG A 72 13.28 21.86 0.80
C ARG A 72 11.95 22.34 0.22
N PRO A 73 11.72 23.65 0.12
CA PRO A 73 10.44 24.19 -0.31
C PRO A 73 10.18 23.94 -1.80
N ALA A 74 8.92 23.93 -2.19
CA ALA A 74 8.51 23.98 -3.59
C ALA A 74 8.96 25.30 -4.24
N GLN A 75 9.44 25.21 -5.48
CA GLN A 75 9.78 26.35 -6.34
C GLN A 75 8.82 26.43 -7.52
N PHE A 76 8.43 27.65 -7.87
CA PHE A 76 7.45 27.93 -8.91
C PHE A 76 8.06 28.74 -10.05
N ASP A 77 7.52 28.57 -11.24
CA ASP A 77 7.87 29.43 -12.38
C ASP A 77 7.17 30.80 -12.29
N ALA A 78 7.45 31.68 -13.27
CA ALA A 78 6.87 33.01 -13.33
C ALA A 78 5.34 33.02 -13.51
N GLN A 79 4.75 31.88 -13.89
CA GLN A 79 3.30 31.69 -14.03
C GLN A 79 2.66 31.04 -12.80
N GLY A 80 3.45 30.79 -11.74
CA GLY A 80 2.98 30.17 -10.50
C GLY A 80 2.79 28.66 -10.59
N ARG A 81 3.33 27.99 -11.61
CA ARG A 81 3.27 26.53 -11.75
C ARG A 81 4.44 25.89 -11.02
N LEU A 82 4.20 24.73 -10.39
CA LEU A 82 5.25 23.99 -9.70
C LEU A 82 6.35 23.61 -10.70
N ARG A 83 7.58 24.03 -10.41
CA ARG A 83 8.76 23.79 -11.25
C ARG A 83 9.70 22.76 -10.62
N THR A 84 9.98 22.90 -9.33
CA THR A 84 10.96 22.06 -8.62
C THR A 84 10.55 21.82 -7.18
N TRP A 85 10.71 20.58 -6.71
CA TRP A 85 10.52 20.20 -5.31
C TRP A 85 11.36 18.95 -4.96
N GLY A 86 11.14 18.33 -3.80
CA GLY A 86 11.82 17.09 -3.43
C GLY A 86 11.34 15.90 -4.25
N ASP A 87 12.10 14.80 -4.29
CA ASP A 87 11.68 13.56 -4.94
C ASP A 87 11.00 12.62 -3.92
N PRO A 88 9.68 12.34 -4.03
CA PRO A 88 8.99 11.40 -3.16
C PRO A 88 9.49 9.96 -3.28
N ALA A 89 10.21 9.60 -4.36
CA ALA A 89 10.88 8.31 -4.48
C ALA A 89 12.19 8.24 -3.65
N GLN A 90 12.72 9.36 -3.17
CA GLN A 90 13.91 9.40 -2.30
C GLN A 90 13.57 9.59 -0.82
N GLY A 91 12.47 10.28 -0.50
CA GLY A 91 12.02 10.47 0.88
C GLY A 91 10.76 11.31 0.99
N PHE A 92 10.27 11.52 2.21
CA PHE A 92 9.08 12.34 2.45
C PHE A 92 9.31 13.80 2.08
N VAL A 93 8.48 14.35 1.19
CA VAL A 93 8.66 15.70 0.65
C VAL A 93 7.87 16.75 1.45
N GLY A 94 8.60 17.69 2.06
CA GLY A 94 8.08 18.84 2.78
C GLY A 94 7.69 18.57 4.24
N ASN A 95 6.73 19.35 4.76
CA ASN A 95 6.32 19.32 6.17
C ASN A 95 5.12 18.38 6.38
N PRO A 96 5.19 17.37 7.28
CA PRO A 96 4.06 16.51 7.64
C PRO A 96 2.82 17.27 8.16
N ASP A 97 3.03 18.41 8.84
CA ASP A 97 1.95 19.30 9.30
C ASP A 97 1.50 20.30 8.23
N GLY A 98 2.06 20.19 7.02
CA GLY A 98 1.78 21.04 5.90
C GLY A 98 0.37 20.89 5.33
N ARG A 99 0.17 21.48 4.16
CA ARG A 99 -1.06 21.40 3.37
C ARG A 99 -0.67 21.17 1.92
N ILE A 100 -1.08 20.04 1.36
CA ILE A 100 -0.77 19.67 -0.01
C ILE A 100 -1.24 20.73 -1.01
N GLN A 101 -2.42 21.34 -0.79
CA GLN A 101 -2.96 22.39 -1.66
C GLN A 101 -2.17 23.71 -1.61
N ARG A 102 -1.26 23.85 -0.64
CA ARG A 102 -0.37 25.01 -0.47
C ARG A 102 1.10 24.68 -0.76
N TYR A 103 1.39 23.46 -1.22
CA TYR A 103 2.74 22.99 -1.53
C TYR A 103 3.73 23.16 -0.38
N THR A 104 3.26 23.00 0.86
CA THR A 104 4.12 23.04 2.07
C THR A 104 4.52 21.64 2.54
N GLY A 105 3.87 20.61 2.02
CA GLY A 105 4.21 19.19 2.15
C GLY A 105 3.47 18.40 1.08
N TYR A 106 3.99 17.24 0.72
CA TYR A 106 3.43 16.38 -0.30
C TYR A 106 3.13 15.00 0.25
N GLY A 107 4.17 14.20 0.46
CA GLY A 107 4.06 12.77 0.68
C GLY A 107 5.34 12.05 0.29
N VAL A 108 5.26 10.74 0.13
CA VAL A 108 6.35 9.81 -0.17
C VAL A 108 5.83 8.66 -1.04
N TYR A 109 6.66 8.10 -1.90
CA TYR A 109 6.30 6.95 -2.74
C TYR A 109 6.79 5.63 -2.17
N TYR A 110 6.60 4.55 -2.94
CA TYR A 110 6.81 3.20 -2.44
C TYR A 110 8.27 2.89 -2.07
N GLN A 111 9.26 3.53 -2.71
CA GLN A 111 10.67 3.17 -2.49
C GLN A 111 11.13 3.45 -1.05
N PRO A 112 10.89 4.63 -0.46
CA PRO A 112 11.23 4.84 0.94
C PRO A 112 10.36 4.05 1.91
N ILE A 113 9.14 3.67 1.52
CA ILE A 113 8.27 2.78 2.30
C ILE A 113 8.86 1.38 2.42
N VAL A 114 9.44 0.83 1.35
CA VAL A 114 10.18 -0.45 1.38
C VAL A 114 11.31 -0.40 2.40
N ARG A 115 12.13 0.67 2.36
CA ARG A 115 13.18 0.89 3.37
C ARG A 115 12.62 0.97 4.79
N ALA A 116 11.50 1.66 4.98
CA ALA A 116 10.88 1.78 6.31
C ALA A 116 10.34 0.45 6.84
N ILE A 117 9.80 -0.41 5.97
CA ILE A 117 9.38 -1.78 6.31
C ILE A 117 10.57 -2.61 6.82
N GLU A 118 11.70 -2.57 6.11
CA GLU A 118 12.91 -3.30 6.47
C GLU A 118 13.48 -2.83 7.82
N LEU A 119 13.61 -1.52 8.00
CA LEU A 119 14.09 -0.92 9.26
C LEU A 119 13.15 -1.17 10.44
N ALA A 120 11.84 -1.35 10.18
CA ALA A 120 10.87 -1.72 11.19
C ALA A 120 10.87 -3.22 11.55
N GLY A 121 11.67 -4.06 10.87
CA GLY A 121 11.74 -5.49 11.13
C GLY A 121 10.68 -6.32 10.39
N ALA A 122 10.19 -5.84 9.25
CA ALA A 122 9.31 -6.55 8.34
C ALA A 122 9.95 -6.69 6.94
N SER A 123 9.26 -7.32 6.00
CA SER A 123 9.74 -7.49 4.62
C SER A 123 8.76 -6.92 3.61
N ALA A 124 9.24 -6.24 2.57
CA ALA A 124 8.44 -5.97 1.38
C ALA A 124 8.44 -7.21 0.48
N VAL A 125 7.29 -7.85 0.31
CA VAL A 125 7.15 -9.08 -0.48
C VAL A 125 7.12 -8.76 -1.97
N GLU A 126 6.46 -7.66 -2.28
CA GLU A 126 6.29 -7.11 -3.61
C GLU A 126 6.07 -5.61 -3.45
N ALA A 127 6.68 -4.81 -4.31
CA ALA A 127 6.57 -3.37 -4.30
C ALA A 127 6.83 -2.84 -5.70
N GLY A 128 6.09 -1.81 -6.12
CA GLY A 128 6.24 -1.30 -7.47
C GLY A 128 5.28 -0.18 -7.82
N SER A 129 5.45 0.34 -9.02
CA SER A 129 4.58 1.31 -9.69
C SER A 129 5.00 1.38 -11.15
N GLY A 130 4.03 1.40 -12.06
CA GLY A 130 4.26 1.65 -13.48
C GLY A 130 4.90 3.02 -13.79
N LEU A 131 4.97 3.94 -12.81
CA LEU A 131 5.69 5.20 -12.94
C LEU A 131 7.22 5.03 -12.81
N TYR A 132 7.66 3.96 -12.15
CA TYR A 132 9.06 3.73 -11.75
C TYR A 132 9.58 2.33 -12.10
N GLY A 133 8.82 1.56 -12.90
CA GLY A 133 9.19 0.19 -13.26
C GLY A 133 7.96 -0.70 -13.42
N ALA A 134 8.02 -1.89 -12.83
CA ALA A 134 6.89 -2.81 -12.82
C ALA A 134 5.79 -2.33 -11.85
N PRO A 135 4.51 -2.34 -12.26
CA PRO A 135 3.38 -2.11 -11.34
C PRO A 135 3.16 -3.30 -10.39
N VAL A 136 2.35 -3.09 -9.35
CA VAL A 136 1.74 -4.18 -8.56
C VAL A 136 0.28 -4.31 -9.01
N PRO A 137 -0.07 -5.27 -9.90
CA PRO A 137 -1.42 -5.43 -10.40
C PRO A 137 -2.47 -5.54 -9.27
N PRO A 138 -3.70 -5.02 -9.44
CA PRO A 138 -4.74 -5.13 -8.41
C PRO A 138 -4.99 -6.58 -7.95
N GLY A 139 -4.92 -7.54 -8.87
CA GLY A 139 -5.05 -8.97 -8.57
C GLY A 139 -4.00 -9.48 -7.58
N ASP A 140 -2.81 -8.90 -7.57
CA ASP A 140 -1.70 -9.30 -6.71
C ASP A 140 -1.91 -8.75 -5.30
N VAL A 141 -2.43 -7.53 -5.17
CA VAL A 141 -2.94 -6.98 -3.90
C VAL A 141 -4.05 -7.88 -3.34
N TYR A 142 -5.02 -8.29 -4.17
CA TYR A 142 -6.12 -9.13 -3.71
C TYR A 142 -5.64 -10.48 -3.20
N ARG A 143 -4.76 -11.13 -3.97
CA ARG A 143 -4.15 -12.41 -3.62
C ARG A 143 -3.32 -12.31 -2.34
N ALA A 144 -2.53 -11.25 -2.18
CA ALA A 144 -1.77 -11.02 -0.96
C ALA A 144 -2.67 -10.94 0.28
N VAL A 145 -3.77 -10.19 0.20
CA VAL A 145 -4.72 -10.09 1.32
C VAL A 145 -5.37 -11.43 1.61
N LEU A 146 -5.79 -12.19 0.58
CA LEU A 146 -6.33 -13.55 0.72
C LEU A 146 -5.30 -14.52 1.36
N ASP A 147 -4.02 -14.31 1.12
CA ASP A 147 -2.90 -15.06 1.70
C ASP A 147 -2.52 -14.58 3.11
N GLY A 148 -3.16 -13.53 3.64
CA GLY A 148 -2.88 -13.01 4.97
C GLY A 148 -1.78 -11.96 5.01
N ARG A 149 -1.63 -11.16 3.95
CA ARG A 149 -0.64 -10.08 3.87
C ARG A 149 -1.36 -8.76 3.57
N PRO A 150 -1.29 -7.75 4.46
CA PRO A 150 -1.83 -6.43 4.15
C PRO A 150 -0.97 -5.74 3.09
N ALA A 151 -1.57 -4.78 2.38
CA ALA A 151 -0.88 -3.95 1.40
C ALA A 151 -1.11 -2.46 1.67
N VAL A 152 -0.08 -1.65 1.48
CA VAL A 152 -0.22 -0.19 1.38
C VAL A 152 -0.34 0.15 -0.10
N ALA A 153 -1.36 0.91 -0.47
CA ALA A 153 -1.65 1.29 -1.86
C ALA A 153 -1.84 2.81 -1.98
N TRP A 154 -1.33 3.39 -3.07
CA TRP A 154 -1.49 4.80 -3.38
C TRP A 154 -2.69 4.99 -4.30
N ILE A 155 -3.58 5.91 -3.92
CA ILE A 155 -4.80 6.23 -4.64
C ILE A 155 -4.96 7.76 -4.75
N SER A 156 -5.89 8.22 -5.58
CA SER A 156 -6.42 9.58 -5.40
C SER A 156 -7.42 9.59 -4.23
N ASN A 157 -7.34 10.59 -3.34
CA ASN A 157 -8.32 10.77 -2.25
C ASN A 157 -9.76 11.01 -2.73
N THR A 158 -9.96 11.21 -4.02
CA THR A 158 -11.28 11.30 -4.66
C THR A 158 -11.88 9.93 -5.01
N TYR A 159 -11.18 8.82 -4.73
CA TYR A 159 -11.60 7.45 -5.06
C TYR A 159 -11.90 7.23 -6.56
N HIS A 160 -11.29 8.05 -7.41
CA HIS A 160 -11.39 7.98 -8.87
C HIS A 160 -10.05 8.32 -9.50
N ARG A 161 -9.82 7.83 -10.72
CA ARG A 161 -8.62 8.18 -11.48
C ARG A 161 -8.54 9.69 -11.74
N VAL A 162 -7.38 10.29 -11.46
CA VAL A 162 -7.11 11.69 -11.80
C VAL A 162 -5.85 11.81 -12.67
N PRO A 163 -5.70 12.89 -13.46
CA PRO A 163 -4.48 13.14 -14.20
C PRO A 163 -3.31 13.51 -13.26
N LEU A 164 -2.12 13.02 -13.58
CA LEU A 164 -0.88 13.45 -12.92
C LEU A 164 -0.23 14.60 -13.70
N GLN A 165 0.16 15.65 -12.97
CA GLN A 165 1.07 16.69 -13.42
C GLN A 165 2.52 16.24 -13.23
N GLN A 166 3.49 17.07 -13.64
CA GLN A 166 4.90 16.77 -13.46
C GLN A 166 5.72 17.99 -13.04
N TYR A 167 6.80 17.76 -12.28
CA TYR A 167 7.86 18.72 -12.00
C TYR A 167 9.23 18.04 -12.05
N THR A 168 10.31 18.83 -12.09
CA THR A 168 11.68 18.32 -12.00
C THR A 168 12.16 18.44 -10.56
N ALA A 169 12.44 17.33 -9.89
CA ALA A 169 12.93 17.32 -8.53
C ALA A 169 14.35 17.91 -8.42
N TYR A 170 14.77 18.23 -7.20
CA TYR A 170 16.09 18.82 -6.93
C TYR A 170 17.28 17.95 -7.35
N ASP A 171 17.08 16.64 -7.45
CA ASP A 171 18.07 15.67 -7.97
C ASP A 171 18.01 15.49 -9.49
N GLY A 172 17.10 16.19 -10.16
CA GLY A 172 16.89 16.13 -11.61
C GLY A 172 15.86 15.09 -12.06
N ALA A 173 15.27 14.30 -11.15
CA ALA A 173 14.25 13.32 -11.50
C ALA A 173 12.95 14.01 -12.00
N THR A 174 12.25 13.38 -12.95
CA THR A 174 10.88 13.80 -13.30
C THR A 174 9.91 13.14 -12.33
N VAL A 175 9.21 13.95 -11.53
CA VAL A 175 8.20 13.45 -10.58
C VAL A 175 6.82 13.68 -11.16
N ARG A 176 5.96 12.66 -11.10
CA ARG A 176 4.56 12.74 -11.54
C ARG A 176 3.64 12.77 -10.33
N TYR A 177 2.87 13.84 -10.15
CA TYR A 177 2.14 14.11 -8.90
C TYR A 177 0.71 14.60 -9.13
N THR A 178 -0.10 14.53 -8.09
CA THR A 178 -1.40 15.22 -7.97
C THR A 178 -1.55 15.75 -6.54
N LEU A 179 -2.33 16.81 -6.35
CA LEU A 179 -2.63 17.36 -5.00
C LEU A 179 -3.72 16.58 -4.25
N THR A 180 -4.17 15.47 -4.84
CA THR A 180 -5.09 14.49 -4.26
C THR A 180 -4.39 13.17 -3.97
N GLU A 181 -3.05 13.16 -3.89
CA GLU A 181 -2.28 11.99 -3.45
C GLU A 181 -2.79 11.52 -2.09
N HIS A 182 -2.83 10.20 -1.92
CA HIS A 182 -3.28 9.55 -0.70
C HIS A 182 -2.78 8.10 -0.67
N ALA A 183 -2.52 7.59 0.53
CA ALA A 183 -2.21 6.18 0.75
C ALA A 183 -3.14 5.55 1.78
N VAL A 184 -3.46 4.29 1.54
CA VAL A 184 -4.42 3.51 2.33
C VAL A 184 -3.90 2.11 2.61
N THR A 185 -4.44 1.43 3.62
CA THR A 185 -4.14 0.01 3.87
C THR A 185 -5.27 -0.87 3.36
N ILE A 186 -4.97 -1.83 2.50
CA ILE A 186 -5.91 -2.84 2.05
C ILE A 186 -5.85 -4.02 3.03
N ILE A 187 -6.95 -4.26 3.74
CA ILE A 187 -7.03 -5.23 4.84
C ILE A 187 -8.06 -6.33 4.61
N GLY A 188 -8.87 -6.22 3.55
CA GLY A 188 -9.85 -7.24 3.25
C GLY A 188 -10.22 -7.30 1.78
N VAL A 189 -10.65 -8.47 1.35
CA VAL A 189 -11.09 -8.77 -0.01
C VAL A 189 -12.34 -9.62 0.10
N ARG A 190 -13.29 -9.36 -0.80
CA ARG A 190 -14.38 -10.26 -1.16
C ARG A 190 -14.56 -10.22 -2.68
N PRO A 191 -15.45 -11.01 -3.30
CA PRO A 191 -15.52 -11.12 -4.75
C PRO A 191 -15.65 -9.77 -5.49
N ASP A 192 -16.45 -8.84 -4.97
CA ASP A 192 -16.81 -7.57 -5.60
C ASP A 192 -16.11 -6.33 -5.01
N ALA A 193 -15.43 -6.46 -3.87
CA ALA A 193 -14.97 -5.33 -3.09
C ALA A 193 -13.66 -5.57 -2.33
N VAL A 194 -13.00 -4.48 -1.97
CA VAL A 194 -11.88 -4.43 -1.01
C VAL A 194 -12.29 -3.66 0.23
N LEU A 195 -11.80 -4.08 1.39
CA LEU A 195 -11.91 -3.35 2.64
C LEU A 195 -10.66 -2.51 2.81
N ILE A 196 -10.86 -1.20 2.86
CA ILE A 196 -9.81 -0.19 2.92
C ILE A 196 -9.85 0.44 4.30
N ASP A 197 -8.71 0.44 4.97
CA ASP A 197 -8.43 1.31 6.10
C ASP A 197 -7.81 2.60 5.58
N ASP A 198 -8.66 3.62 5.45
CA ASP A 198 -8.26 4.95 5.04
C ASP A 198 -7.84 5.77 6.27
N PRO A 199 -6.60 6.27 6.36
CA PRO A 199 -6.11 7.01 7.53
C PRO A 199 -6.84 8.32 7.83
N TRP A 200 -7.61 8.86 6.88
CA TRP A 200 -8.33 10.12 7.03
C TRP A 200 -9.85 9.92 7.02
N PHE A 201 -10.36 9.08 6.12
CA PHE A 201 -11.81 8.89 5.93
C PHE A 201 -12.40 7.71 6.71
N GLY A 202 -11.56 6.85 7.30
CA GLY A 202 -11.99 5.71 8.08
C GLY A 202 -12.09 4.40 7.29
N ARG A 203 -12.47 3.33 7.98
CA ARG A 203 -12.63 1.99 7.39
C ARG A 203 -13.87 1.89 6.51
N GLY A 204 -13.73 1.38 5.29
CA GLY A 204 -14.85 1.22 4.35
C GLY A 204 -14.67 0.10 3.33
N TRP A 205 -15.79 -0.53 2.94
CA TRP A 205 -15.81 -1.42 1.77
C TRP A 205 -15.99 -0.60 0.50
N HIS A 206 -15.10 -0.78 -0.47
CA HIS A 206 -15.11 -0.14 -1.77
C HIS A 206 -15.22 -1.19 -2.87
N SER A 207 -15.99 -0.89 -3.92
CA SER A 207 -16.04 -1.79 -5.08
C SER A 207 -14.64 -1.91 -5.70
N LYS A 208 -14.29 -3.08 -6.23
CA LYS A 208 -13.00 -3.27 -6.91
C LYS A 208 -12.80 -2.26 -8.04
N SER A 209 -13.86 -1.96 -8.79
CA SER A 209 -13.83 -0.95 -9.85
C SER A 209 -13.50 0.46 -9.36
N GLU A 210 -13.99 0.85 -8.18
CA GLU A 210 -13.70 2.15 -7.60
C GLU A 210 -12.25 2.23 -7.12
N PHE A 211 -11.80 1.21 -6.38
CA PHE A 211 -10.41 1.08 -5.96
C PHE A 211 -9.46 1.09 -7.16
N GLU A 212 -9.67 0.22 -8.15
CA GLU A 212 -8.82 0.11 -9.35
C GLU A 212 -8.76 1.42 -10.14
N SER A 213 -9.88 2.16 -10.23
CA SER A 213 -9.89 3.49 -10.84
C SER A 213 -8.98 4.46 -10.09
N ALA A 214 -9.12 4.55 -8.77
CA ALA A 214 -8.30 5.44 -7.96
C ALA A 214 -6.81 5.05 -7.96
N TYR A 215 -6.53 3.75 -7.83
CA TYR A 215 -5.22 3.11 -7.80
C TYR A 215 -4.43 3.31 -9.11
N ALA A 216 -5.12 3.25 -10.26
CA ALA A 216 -4.55 3.54 -11.57
C ALA A 216 -4.06 4.99 -11.75
N THR A 217 -4.34 5.89 -10.81
CA THR A 217 -3.75 7.24 -10.75
C THR A 217 -2.23 7.15 -10.64
N PHE A 218 -1.73 6.30 -9.74
CA PHE A 218 -0.31 6.14 -9.45
C PHE A 218 0.32 4.95 -10.19
N ALA A 219 -0.32 4.55 -11.29
CA ALA A 219 0.06 3.39 -12.11
C ALA A 219 0.28 2.15 -11.25
N ASP A 220 -0.72 1.81 -10.44
CA ASP A 220 -0.75 0.61 -9.62
C ASP A 220 0.42 0.54 -8.63
N MET A 221 0.59 1.64 -7.87
CA MET A 221 1.64 1.78 -6.87
C MET A 221 1.21 1.16 -5.55
N ALA A 222 1.91 0.11 -5.10
CA ALA A 222 1.68 -0.51 -3.81
C ALA A 222 2.96 -1.12 -3.23
N VAL A 223 2.88 -1.46 -1.94
CA VAL A 223 3.80 -2.36 -1.24
C VAL A 223 2.99 -3.42 -0.51
N ILE A 224 3.29 -4.69 -0.75
CA ILE A 224 2.73 -5.84 -0.02
C ILE A 224 3.68 -6.18 1.14
N ILE A 225 3.15 -6.18 2.36
CA ILE A 225 3.95 -6.32 3.58
C ILE A 225 3.92 -7.79 4.02
N GLY A 226 5.10 -8.32 4.33
CA GLY A 226 5.31 -9.64 4.89
C GLY A 226 6.04 -9.58 6.23
N ARG A 227 5.98 -10.68 6.99
CA ARG A 227 6.90 -10.91 8.10
C ARG A 227 8.29 -11.22 7.56
N LEU A 228 9.34 -10.72 8.22
CA LEU A 228 10.70 -11.20 7.96
C LEU A 228 10.73 -12.73 8.05
N ALA A 229 11.37 -13.37 7.07
CA ALA A 229 11.68 -14.78 7.17
C ALA A 229 12.70 -14.96 8.31
N VAL A 230 12.26 -15.52 9.43
CA VAL A 230 13.19 -16.04 10.44
C VAL A 230 13.61 -17.42 9.92
N PRO A 231 14.90 -17.66 9.62
CA PRO A 231 15.37 -18.99 9.29
C PRO A 231 14.99 -19.97 10.42
N PRO A 232 14.82 -21.27 10.13
CA PRO A 232 14.40 -22.25 11.14
C PRO A 232 15.33 -22.34 12.37
N ASP A 233 16.55 -21.82 12.27
CA ASP A 233 17.55 -21.76 13.34
C ASP A 233 17.46 -20.50 14.23
N GLY A 234 16.55 -19.57 13.94
CA GLY A 234 16.36 -18.36 14.73
C GLY A 234 17.42 -17.27 14.52
N SER A 235 18.34 -17.42 13.56
CA SER A 235 19.35 -16.40 13.26
C SER A 235 18.73 -15.22 12.50
N ILE A 236 18.87 -14.00 13.03
CA ILE A 236 18.56 -12.78 12.27
C ILE A 236 19.84 -12.46 11.48
N SER A 237 19.79 -12.56 10.14
CA SER A 237 20.88 -12.10 9.29
C SER A 237 21.02 -10.58 9.43
N ALA A 238 22.18 -10.15 9.94
CA ALA A 238 22.59 -8.75 10.09
C ALA A 238 22.92 -8.10 8.75
#